data_AF-X1IB10-F1
#
_entry.id   AF-X1IB10-F1
#
_cell.length_a   1.000
_cell.length_b   1.000
_cell.length_c   1.000
_cell.angle_alpha   90.00
_cell.angle_beta   90.00
_cell.angle_gamma   90.00
#
_symmetry.space_group_name_H-M   'P 1'
#
loop_
_entity.id
_entity.type
_entity.pdbx_description
1 polymer ?
#
loop_
_entity_poly.entity_id
_entity_poly.type
_entity_poly.pdbx_seq_one_letter_code
_entity_poly.pdbx_strand_id
1 'polypeptide(L)'
;MPAPWQEILKKIDDYRWEIPSSYKAGMTVPGLIFASESMLSHIWEEQVFQQVANVAFLPGIVDHSLAMPDIHWGYGFPIGGVAATRVKDGVVSPGGVGFDINCGVRLLRTNLTEEEVRPKIEQLIADLFVNIPSGLGSTGKIRVSEKELDKVLVRGSHWAIEKGYGEAEDIVVTEESGCIKGANPDKVSSKAKKRGIPQLGTLGSGNHFLEVEVVD
;
A
#
# COMPACT_ATOMS: atom_id res chain seq x y z
N MET A 1 -6.27 -32.90 -16.81
CA MET A 1 -6.16 -31.91 -17.91
C MET A 1 -5.10 -30.90 -17.49
N PRO A 2 -4.29 -30.37 -18.41
CA PRO A 2 -3.39 -29.26 -18.10
C PRO A 2 -4.19 -28.12 -17.47
N ALA A 3 -3.60 -27.42 -16.50
CA ALA A 3 -4.28 -26.31 -15.86
C ALA A 3 -4.47 -25.18 -16.89
N PRO A 4 -5.63 -24.49 -16.93
CA PRO A 4 -5.94 -23.55 -18.02
C PRO A 4 -4.89 -22.45 -18.26
N TRP A 5 -4.15 -22.06 -17.21
CA TRP A 5 -3.07 -21.08 -17.30
C TRP A 5 -1.84 -21.57 -18.08
N GLN A 6 -1.64 -22.88 -18.23
CA GLN A 6 -0.47 -23.47 -18.92
C GLN A 6 -0.45 -23.16 -20.43
N GLU A 7 -1.63 -22.92 -21.03
CA GLU A 7 -1.74 -22.54 -22.44
C GLU A 7 -1.54 -21.03 -22.66
N ILE A 8 -1.57 -20.25 -21.58
CA ILE A 8 -1.53 -18.78 -21.62
C ILE A 8 -0.15 -18.26 -21.24
N LEU A 9 0.38 -18.76 -20.12
CA LEU A 9 1.63 -18.29 -19.55
C LEU A 9 2.84 -18.94 -20.22
N LYS A 10 3.88 -18.15 -20.47
CA LYS A 10 5.21 -18.67 -20.80
C LYS A 10 6.04 -18.69 -19.52
N LYS A 11 6.50 -19.89 -19.13
CA LYS A 11 7.46 -20.03 -18.03
C LYS A 11 8.79 -19.40 -18.44
N ILE A 12 9.29 -18.44 -17.65
CA ILE A 12 10.64 -17.89 -17.80
C ILE A 12 11.60 -18.68 -16.91
N ASP A 13 11.25 -18.83 -15.63
CA ASP A 13 11.93 -19.69 -14.65
C ASP A 13 10.94 -20.17 -13.57
N ASP A 14 11.44 -20.69 -12.44
CA ASP A 14 10.62 -21.28 -11.39
C ASP A 14 9.72 -20.28 -10.64
N TYR A 15 9.97 -18.98 -10.79
CA TYR A 15 9.22 -17.93 -10.10
C TYR A 15 8.69 -16.84 -11.03
N ARG A 16 8.98 -16.89 -12.33
CA ARG A 16 8.60 -15.85 -13.29
C ARG A 16 7.82 -16.42 -14.47
N TRP A 17 6.67 -15.81 -14.73
CA TRP A 17 5.72 -16.23 -15.76
C TRP A 17 5.27 -15.04 -16.60
N GLU A 18 5.47 -15.12 -17.91
CA GLU A 18 5.07 -14.06 -18.83
C GLU A 18 3.64 -14.29 -19.32
N ILE A 19 2.80 -13.26 -19.23
CA ILE A 19 1.61 -13.12 -20.06
C ILE A 19 2.07 -12.45 -21.37
N PRO A 20 2.13 -13.19 -22.49
CA PRO A 20 2.63 -12.61 -23.73
C PRO A 20 1.70 -11.49 -24.22
N SER A 21 2.23 -10.46 -24.88
CA SER A 21 1.40 -9.36 -25.43
C SER A 21 0.38 -9.84 -26.46
N SER A 22 0.57 -11.03 -27.04
CA SER A 22 -0.41 -11.67 -27.92
C SER A 22 -1.65 -12.19 -27.18
N TYR A 23 -1.63 -12.28 -25.85
CA TYR A 23 -2.76 -12.72 -25.04
C TYR A 23 -4.00 -11.84 -25.29
N LYS A 24 -3.80 -10.53 -25.47
CA LYS A 24 -4.86 -9.60 -25.90
C LYS A 24 -4.36 -8.61 -26.92
N ALA A 25 -5.04 -8.54 -28.06
CA ALA A 25 -4.76 -7.57 -29.10
C ALA A 25 -4.80 -6.14 -28.54
N GLY A 26 -3.69 -5.40 -28.67
CA GLY A 26 -3.55 -4.02 -28.22
C GLY A 26 -2.72 -3.85 -26.94
N MET A 27 -2.31 -4.93 -26.26
CA MET A 27 -1.27 -4.83 -25.23
C MET A 27 -0.01 -4.22 -25.83
N THR A 28 0.56 -3.22 -25.16
CA THR A 28 1.77 -2.52 -25.63
C THR A 28 3.06 -3.09 -25.05
N VAL A 29 2.94 -3.84 -23.95
CA VAL A 29 4.00 -4.58 -23.27
C VAL A 29 3.47 -5.96 -22.82
N PRO A 30 4.32 -6.96 -22.51
CA PRO A 30 3.88 -8.18 -21.85
C PRO A 30 3.54 -7.95 -20.37
N GLY A 31 2.84 -8.90 -19.75
CA GLY A 31 2.70 -8.97 -18.30
C GLY A 31 3.72 -9.92 -17.70
N LEU A 32 4.18 -9.67 -16.47
CA LEU A 32 5.12 -10.54 -15.75
C LEU A 32 4.61 -10.82 -14.34
N ILE A 33 4.34 -12.10 -14.07
CA ILE A 33 3.86 -12.59 -12.77
C ILE A 33 5.03 -13.24 -12.03
N PHE A 34 5.25 -12.80 -10.79
CA PHE A 34 6.14 -13.44 -9.84
C PHE A 34 5.32 -14.38 -8.95
N ALA A 35 5.49 -15.69 -9.08
CA ALA A 35 4.76 -16.69 -8.30
C ALA A 35 5.44 -18.05 -8.40
N SER A 36 5.34 -18.90 -7.37
CA SER A 36 5.63 -20.33 -7.55
C SER A 36 4.54 -20.99 -8.39
N GLU A 37 4.88 -22.09 -9.08
CA GLU A 37 3.92 -22.82 -9.93
C GLU A 37 2.65 -23.24 -9.16
N SER A 38 2.80 -23.62 -7.89
CA SER A 38 1.69 -24.01 -7.00
C SER A 38 0.65 -22.92 -6.78
N MET A 39 1.02 -21.64 -6.95
CA MET A 39 0.11 -20.50 -6.74
C MET A 39 -0.72 -20.18 -7.99
N LEU A 40 -0.26 -20.56 -9.18
CA LEU A 40 -0.84 -20.11 -10.45
C LEU A 40 -2.30 -20.52 -10.65
N SER A 41 -2.68 -21.71 -10.17
CA SER A 41 -4.07 -22.17 -10.27
C SER A 41 -5.01 -21.27 -9.46
N HIS A 42 -4.59 -20.84 -8.28
CA HIS A 42 -5.37 -19.93 -7.44
C HIS A 42 -5.47 -18.52 -8.05
N ILE A 43 -4.33 -17.97 -8.50
CA ILE A 43 -4.29 -16.65 -9.16
C ILE A 43 -5.15 -16.64 -10.43
N TRP A 44 -5.17 -17.76 -11.18
CA TRP A 44 -6.01 -17.93 -12.35
C TRP A 44 -7.50 -17.90 -12.02
N GLU A 45 -7.93 -18.63 -10.98
CA GLU A 45 -9.34 -18.69 -10.56
C GLU A 45 -9.89 -17.32 -10.12
N GLU A 46 -9.03 -16.48 -9.55
CA GLU A 46 -9.35 -15.09 -9.22
C GLU A 46 -9.42 -14.15 -10.44
N GLN A 47 -9.16 -14.65 -11.65
CA GLN A 47 -9.20 -13.90 -12.91
C GLN A 47 -8.21 -12.72 -12.97
N VAL A 48 -7.17 -12.71 -12.14
CA VAL A 48 -6.30 -11.54 -11.97
C VAL A 48 -5.38 -11.32 -13.17
N PHE A 49 -5.11 -12.35 -13.98
CA PHE A 49 -4.38 -12.23 -15.24
C PHE A 49 -5.03 -11.20 -16.17
N GLN A 50 -6.36 -11.04 -16.08
CA GLN A 50 -7.09 -10.04 -16.82
C GLN A 50 -6.67 -8.62 -16.45
N GLN A 51 -6.49 -8.35 -15.16
CA GLN A 51 -6.10 -7.02 -14.68
C GLN A 51 -4.65 -6.72 -15.03
N VAL A 52 -3.75 -7.70 -14.89
CA VAL A 52 -2.35 -7.58 -15.35
C VAL A 52 -2.31 -7.26 -16.85
N ALA A 53 -3.09 -7.98 -17.67
CA ALA A 53 -3.18 -7.72 -19.10
C ALA A 53 -3.79 -6.34 -19.40
N ASN A 54 -4.81 -5.89 -18.67
CA ASN A 54 -5.42 -4.57 -18.87
C ASN A 54 -4.43 -3.43 -18.60
N VAL A 55 -3.60 -3.56 -17.56
CA VAL A 55 -2.57 -2.57 -17.23
C VAL A 55 -1.54 -2.44 -18.37
N ALA A 56 -1.27 -3.51 -19.11
CA ALA A 56 -0.38 -3.50 -20.27
C ALA A 56 -0.89 -2.68 -21.48
N PHE A 57 -2.14 -2.18 -21.45
CA PHE A 57 -2.69 -1.27 -22.46
C PHE A 57 -2.40 0.20 -22.17
N LEU A 58 -1.88 0.54 -20.98
CA LEU A 58 -1.75 1.93 -20.58
C LEU A 58 -0.75 2.68 -21.46
N PRO A 59 -1.12 3.89 -21.96
CA PRO A 59 -0.18 4.71 -22.71
C PRO A 59 1.08 4.98 -21.89
N GLY A 60 2.24 4.88 -22.56
CA GLY A 60 3.53 5.16 -21.95
C GLY A 60 4.01 4.14 -20.92
N ILE A 61 3.33 2.99 -20.73
CA ILE A 61 3.84 1.92 -19.87
C ILE A 61 5.23 1.45 -20.34
N VAL A 62 6.07 1.08 -19.38
CA VAL A 62 7.48 0.71 -19.59
C VAL A 62 7.66 -0.77 -19.28
N ASP A 63 8.28 -1.47 -20.23
CA ASP A 63 8.73 -2.88 -20.18
C ASP A 63 7.65 -3.93 -19.92
N HIS A 64 6.96 -3.91 -18.77
CA HIS A 64 5.99 -4.92 -18.37
C HIS A 64 4.89 -4.33 -17.46
N SER A 65 3.71 -4.96 -17.44
CA SER A 65 2.82 -4.89 -16.27
C SER A 65 3.19 -6.00 -15.28
N LEU A 66 3.58 -5.63 -14.06
CA LEU A 66 4.12 -6.56 -13.07
C LEU A 66 3.06 -6.98 -12.06
N ALA A 67 3.19 -8.20 -11.56
CA ALA A 67 2.33 -8.81 -10.55
C ALA A 67 3.19 -9.52 -9.50
N MET A 68 3.09 -9.10 -8.25
CA MET A 68 3.77 -9.70 -7.11
C MET A 68 3.11 -11.02 -6.67
N PRO A 69 3.78 -11.86 -5.85
CA PRO A 69 3.24 -13.16 -5.45
C PRO A 69 1.91 -13.11 -4.67
N ASP A 70 1.64 -12.02 -3.97
CA ASP A 70 0.41 -11.75 -3.22
C ASP A 70 -0.71 -11.16 -4.10
N ILE A 71 -0.57 -11.26 -5.43
CA ILE A 71 -1.53 -10.71 -6.38
C ILE A 71 -2.95 -11.25 -6.17
N HIS A 72 -3.92 -10.35 -6.09
CA HIS A 72 -5.34 -10.67 -6.04
C HIS A 72 -6.19 -9.57 -6.68
N TRP A 73 -7.48 -9.83 -6.86
CA TRP A 73 -8.40 -8.93 -7.56
C TRP A 73 -8.48 -7.53 -6.92
N GLY A 74 -8.20 -6.50 -7.72
CA GLY A 74 -8.25 -5.09 -7.30
C GLY A 74 -9.23 -4.22 -8.10
N TYR A 75 -9.11 -2.90 -7.97
CA TYR A 75 -9.94 -1.93 -8.69
C TYR A 75 -9.23 -1.40 -9.94
N GLY A 76 -9.47 -2.05 -11.08
CA GLY A 76 -8.84 -1.74 -12.36
C GLY A 76 -7.44 -2.34 -12.47
N PHE A 77 -6.54 -1.97 -11.55
CA PHE A 77 -5.28 -2.67 -11.32
C PHE A 77 -5.50 -3.81 -10.32
N PRO A 78 -4.69 -4.88 -10.39
CA PRO A 78 -4.66 -5.88 -9.32
C PRO A 78 -3.95 -5.33 -8.09
N ILE A 79 -4.35 -5.79 -6.90
CA ILE A 79 -3.52 -5.59 -5.70
C ILE A 79 -2.26 -6.45 -5.86
N GLY A 80 -1.11 -5.95 -5.39
CA GLY A 80 0.20 -6.53 -5.73
C GLY A 80 0.67 -6.20 -7.16
N GLY A 81 -0.02 -5.31 -7.87
CA GLY A 81 0.39 -4.85 -9.20
C GLY A 81 1.44 -3.74 -9.16
N VAL A 82 2.39 -3.75 -10.09
CA VAL A 82 3.34 -2.64 -10.31
C VAL A 82 3.37 -2.28 -11.79
N ALA A 83 3.32 -0.98 -12.10
CA ALA A 83 3.50 -0.48 -13.45
C ALA A 83 4.22 0.86 -13.43
N ALA A 84 5.24 1.00 -14.27
CA ALA A 84 5.89 2.27 -14.52
C ALA A 84 5.34 2.87 -15.83
N THR A 85 4.93 4.13 -15.81
CA THR A 85 4.56 4.90 -17.00
C THR A 85 5.51 6.07 -17.18
N ARG A 86 5.83 6.41 -18.42
CA ARG A 86 6.69 7.55 -18.74
C ARG A 86 6.03 8.86 -18.34
N VAL A 87 6.80 9.78 -17.76
CA VAL A 87 6.30 11.11 -17.35
C VAL A 87 5.81 11.94 -18.54
N LYS A 88 6.42 11.81 -19.72
CA LYS A 88 6.16 12.67 -20.88
C LYS A 88 4.83 12.37 -21.59
N ASP A 89 4.55 11.09 -21.80
CA ASP A 89 3.46 10.59 -22.66
C ASP A 89 2.69 9.44 -22.01
N GLY A 90 2.95 9.17 -20.73
CA GLY A 90 2.24 8.18 -19.95
C GLY A 90 1.06 8.75 -19.17
N VAL A 91 0.44 7.87 -18.37
CA VAL A 91 -0.75 8.19 -17.59
C VAL A 91 -0.53 7.92 -16.11
N VAL A 92 -1.29 8.63 -15.27
CA VAL A 92 -1.46 8.32 -13.86
C VAL A 92 -2.89 7.80 -13.66
N SER A 93 -3.02 6.63 -13.04
CA SER A 93 -4.32 6.02 -12.74
C SER A 93 -4.50 5.90 -11.23
N PRO A 94 -5.51 6.57 -10.63
CA PRO A 94 -5.81 6.40 -9.20
C PRO A 94 -6.06 4.94 -8.80
N GLY A 95 -6.64 4.13 -9.71
CA GLY A 95 -6.85 2.70 -9.48
C GLY A 95 -5.55 1.89 -9.36
N GLY A 96 -4.44 2.39 -9.93
CA GLY A 96 -3.11 1.79 -9.79
C GLY A 96 -2.36 2.21 -8.53
N VAL A 97 -2.87 3.21 -7.79
CA VAL A 97 -2.36 3.59 -6.46
C VAL A 97 -3.20 2.92 -5.37
N GLY A 98 -4.52 2.88 -5.56
CA GLY A 98 -5.47 2.36 -4.58
C GLY A 98 -6.25 3.48 -3.87
N PHE A 99 -7.33 3.09 -3.20
CA PHE A 99 -8.20 4.03 -2.48
C PHE A 99 -7.56 4.55 -1.19
N ASP A 100 -6.78 3.71 -0.50
CA ASP A 100 -6.07 4.05 0.71
C ASP A 100 -4.64 4.50 0.39
N ILE A 101 -4.53 5.75 -0.05
CA ILE A 101 -3.27 6.34 -0.50
C ILE A 101 -2.29 6.35 0.66
N ASN A 102 -1.11 5.75 0.45
CA ASN A 102 -0.05 5.63 1.45
C ASN A 102 -0.43 4.75 2.66
N CYS A 103 -1.37 3.80 2.50
CA CYS A 103 -1.43 2.65 3.41
C CYS A 103 -0.05 1.98 3.41
N GLY A 104 0.49 1.71 4.60
CA GLY A 104 1.89 1.32 4.74
C GLY A 104 2.19 0.82 6.14
N VAL A 105 3.45 0.44 6.33
CA VAL A 105 3.93 -0.20 7.54
C VAL A 105 5.02 0.66 8.18
N ARG A 106 4.99 0.79 9.51
CA ARG A 106 6.08 1.33 10.31
C ARG A 106 6.46 0.31 11.36
N LEU A 107 7.71 -0.13 11.34
CA LEU A 107 8.28 -1.01 12.36
C LEU A 107 9.05 -0.18 13.40
N LEU A 108 8.70 -0.33 14.67
CA LEU A 108 9.45 0.23 15.78
C LEU A 108 10.20 -0.88 16.50
N ARG A 109 11.50 -0.69 16.72
CA ARG A 109 12.32 -1.63 17.49
C ARG A 109 12.47 -1.16 18.93
N THR A 110 12.45 -2.11 19.86
CA THR A 110 12.80 -1.85 21.26
C THR A 110 14.10 -2.59 21.59
N ASN A 111 14.67 -2.30 22.75
CA ASN A 111 15.79 -3.08 23.30
C ASN A 111 15.32 -4.20 24.24
N LEU A 112 14.00 -4.43 24.33
CA LEU A 112 13.42 -5.44 25.22
C LEU A 112 13.47 -6.82 24.56
N THR A 113 13.62 -7.86 25.37
CA THR A 113 13.49 -9.26 24.92
C THR A 113 12.08 -9.79 25.12
N GLU A 114 11.76 -10.95 24.51
CA GLU A 114 10.46 -11.59 24.72
C GLU A 114 10.23 -11.89 26.21
N GLU A 115 11.24 -12.35 26.94
CA GLU A 115 11.11 -12.68 28.38
C GLU A 115 10.75 -11.47 29.24
N GLU A 116 11.15 -10.26 28.83
CA GLU A 116 10.80 -9.01 29.53
C GLU A 116 9.38 -8.54 29.22
N VAL A 117 8.91 -8.76 27.98
CA VAL A 117 7.61 -8.26 27.51
C VAL A 117 6.48 -9.26 27.78
N ARG A 118 6.71 -10.56 27.55
CA ARG A 118 5.70 -11.62 27.62
C ARG A 118 4.92 -11.63 28.94
N PRO A 119 5.53 -11.44 30.13
CA PRO A 119 4.78 -11.39 31.39
C PRO A 119 3.81 -10.20 31.51
N LYS A 120 3.98 -9.16 30.70
CA LYS A 120 3.20 -7.92 30.71
C LYS A 120 2.36 -7.71 29.45
N ILE A 121 2.31 -8.70 28.55
CA ILE A 121 1.73 -8.51 27.21
C ILE A 121 0.26 -8.11 27.26
N GLU A 122 -0.54 -8.71 28.16
CA GLU A 122 -1.97 -8.36 28.28
C GLU A 122 -2.17 -6.90 28.67
N GLN A 123 -1.41 -6.43 29.66
CA GLN A 123 -1.46 -5.04 30.11
C GLN A 123 -0.97 -4.09 29.02
N LEU A 124 0.14 -4.43 28.34
CA LEU A 124 0.69 -3.63 27.25
C LEU A 124 -0.31 -3.48 26.10
N ILE A 125 -0.94 -4.58 25.66
CA ILE A 125 -1.94 -4.56 24.59
C ILE A 125 -3.18 -3.76 25.02
N ALA A 126 -3.64 -3.89 26.26
CA ALA A 126 -4.74 -3.09 26.78
C ALA A 126 -4.41 -1.60 26.78
N ASP A 127 -3.21 -1.23 27.22
CA ASP A 127 -2.74 0.16 27.22
C ASP A 127 -2.58 0.72 25.80
N LEU A 128 -2.06 -0.07 24.86
CA LEU A 128 -1.98 0.31 23.45
C LEU A 128 -3.37 0.55 22.86
N PHE A 129 -4.32 -0.35 23.12
CA PHE A 129 -5.70 -0.23 22.62
C PHE A 129 -6.41 1.02 23.16
N VAL A 130 -6.21 1.37 24.43
CA VAL A 130 -6.74 2.61 25.03
C VAL A 130 -6.05 3.85 24.47
N ASN A 131 -4.76 3.74 24.15
CA ASN A 131 -3.97 4.89 23.71
C ASN A 131 -4.10 5.20 22.23
N ILE A 132 -4.38 4.21 21.40
CA ILE A 132 -4.37 4.29 19.94
C ILE A 132 -5.77 3.93 19.42
N PRO A 133 -6.62 4.94 19.15
CA PRO A 133 -7.98 4.67 18.72
C PRO A 133 -8.03 3.89 17.41
N SER A 134 -8.87 2.86 17.36
CA SER A 134 -9.11 2.02 16.20
C SER A 134 -10.62 1.81 16.00
N GLY A 135 -11.01 1.25 14.85
CA GLY A 135 -12.39 0.96 14.49
C GLY A 135 -13.04 1.97 13.54
N LEU A 136 -14.06 1.50 12.80
CA LEU A 136 -14.77 2.31 11.82
C LEU A 136 -15.49 3.49 12.50
N GLY A 137 -15.19 4.72 12.05
CA GLY A 137 -15.77 5.93 12.62
C GLY A 137 -15.13 6.40 13.93
N SER A 138 -14.08 5.72 14.40
CA SER A 138 -13.30 6.16 15.55
C SER A 138 -12.60 7.50 15.27
N THR A 139 -12.48 8.33 16.30
CA THR A 139 -11.87 9.66 16.19
C THR A 139 -10.60 9.75 17.01
N GLY A 140 -9.59 10.44 16.48
CA GLY A 140 -8.31 10.65 17.14
C GLY A 140 -8.41 11.58 18.33
N LYS A 141 -7.41 11.47 19.22
CA LYS A 141 -7.21 12.41 20.34
C LYS A 141 -6.68 13.76 19.84
N ILE A 142 -6.03 13.77 18.68
CA ILE A 142 -5.49 14.97 18.04
C ILE A 142 -6.63 15.75 17.39
N ARG A 143 -6.76 17.03 17.74
CA ARG A 143 -7.79 17.93 17.17
C ARG A 143 -7.10 19.02 16.36
N VAL A 144 -7.38 19.04 15.06
CA VAL A 144 -6.85 20.04 14.12
C VAL A 144 -7.98 20.80 13.44
N SER A 145 -7.74 22.07 13.14
CA SER A 145 -8.59 22.83 12.22
C SER A 145 -8.29 22.46 10.77
N GLU A 146 -9.16 22.82 9.84
CA GLU A 146 -8.90 22.61 8.40
C GLU A 146 -7.59 23.29 7.94
N LYS A 147 -7.32 24.52 8.42
CA LYS A 147 -6.06 25.22 8.12
C LYS A 147 -4.83 24.51 8.68
N GLU A 148 -4.98 23.84 9.82
CA GLU A 148 -3.87 23.09 10.41
C GLU A 148 -3.69 21.75 9.69
N LEU A 149 -4.78 21.11 9.23
CA LEU A 149 -4.70 19.94 8.36
C LEU A 149 -3.96 20.26 7.06
N ASP A 150 -4.13 21.45 6.48
CA ASP A 150 -3.36 21.86 5.30
C ASP A 150 -1.85 21.83 5.56
N LYS A 151 -1.40 22.17 6.78
CA LYS A 151 0.01 22.03 7.16
C LYS A 151 0.42 20.57 7.29
N VAL A 152 -0.44 19.71 7.84
CA VAL A 152 -0.19 18.26 7.90
C VAL A 152 0.01 17.71 6.49
N LEU A 153 -0.86 18.08 5.54
CA LEU A 153 -0.80 17.61 4.15
C LEU A 153 0.48 18.03 3.42
N VAL A 154 1.02 19.23 3.74
CA VAL A 154 2.24 19.75 3.10
C VAL A 154 3.51 19.23 3.77
N ARG A 155 3.48 19.04 5.09
CA ARG A 155 4.68 18.77 5.90
C ARG A 155 4.82 17.32 6.34
N GLY A 156 3.77 16.53 6.23
CA GLY A 156 3.75 15.12 6.62
C GLY A 156 4.25 14.91 8.06
N SER A 157 5.15 13.95 8.24
CA SER A 157 5.76 13.60 9.53
C SER A 157 6.47 14.76 10.22
N HIS A 158 7.03 15.72 9.48
CA HIS A 158 7.68 16.89 10.09
C HIS A 158 6.70 17.73 10.93
N TRP A 159 5.44 17.84 10.52
CA TRP A 159 4.43 18.51 11.35
C TRP A 159 4.21 17.76 12.67
N ALA A 160 4.24 16.43 12.64
CA ALA A 160 4.06 15.61 13.85
C ALA A 160 5.18 15.88 14.86
N ILE A 161 6.45 15.86 14.41
CA ILE A 161 7.62 16.18 15.24
C ILE A 161 7.53 17.58 15.85
N GLU A 162 7.16 18.59 15.07
CA GLU A 162 7.00 19.96 15.57
C GLU A 162 5.90 20.12 16.62
N LYS A 163 4.92 19.22 16.63
CA LYS A 163 3.88 19.14 17.65
C LYS A 163 4.25 18.25 18.84
N GLY A 164 5.47 17.70 18.84
CA GLY A 164 5.99 16.84 19.90
C GLY A 164 5.58 15.36 19.77
N TYR A 165 5.23 14.90 18.56
CA TYR A 165 4.88 13.50 18.29
C TYR A 165 6.02 12.80 17.56
N GLY A 166 6.98 12.26 18.32
CA GLY A 166 8.16 11.57 17.80
C GLY A 166 9.44 12.39 17.94
N GLU A 167 10.54 11.86 17.40
CA GLU A 167 11.88 12.44 17.48
C GLU A 167 12.43 12.81 16.09
N ALA A 168 13.49 13.62 16.04
CA ALA A 168 14.06 14.09 14.77
C ALA A 168 14.57 12.91 13.90
N GLU A 169 15.05 11.85 14.53
CA GLU A 169 15.58 10.65 13.89
C GLU A 169 14.49 9.87 13.14
N ASP A 170 13.22 9.98 13.56
CA ASP A 170 12.09 9.30 12.91
C ASP A 170 11.94 9.73 11.45
N ILE A 171 12.30 10.97 11.13
CA ILE A 171 12.26 11.50 9.77
C ILE A 171 13.24 10.75 8.85
N VAL A 172 14.44 10.42 9.35
CA VAL A 172 15.52 9.83 8.55
C VAL A 172 15.17 8.40 8.13
N VAL A 173 14.44 7.69 8.97
CA VAL A 173 14.06 6.28 8.78
C VAL A 173 12.65 6.11 8.17
N THR A 174 12.05 7.19 7.69
CA THR A 174 10.77 7.15 6.97
C THR A 174 11.01 7.34 5.48
N GLU A 175 10.36 6.52 4.64
CA GLU A 175 10.35 6.71 3.18
C GLU A 175 9.94 8.16 2.82
N GLU A 176 10.62 8.75 1.82
CA GLU A 176 10.44 10.17 1.43
C GLU A 176 10.63 11.14 2.61
N SER A 177 11.36 10.74 3.66
CA SER A 177 11.46 11.45 4.93
C SER A 177 10.09 11.78 5.55
N GLY A 178 9.06 10.98 5.22
CA GLY A 178 7.66 11.18 5.59
C GLY A 178 7.03 12.44 5.00
N CYS A 179 7.58 13.00 3.91
CA CYS A 179 7.07 14.21 3.27
C CYS A 179 7.33 14.24 1.76
N ILE A 180 6.34 13.83 0.96
CA ILE A 180 6.39 13.93 -0.50
C ILE A 180 6.30 15.40 -0.93
N LYS A 181 7.28 15.87 -1.70
CA LYS A 181 7.35 17.25 -2.19
C LYS A 181 6.21 17.56 -3.17
N GLY A 182 5.73 18.81 -3.15
CA GLY A 182 4.72 19.30 -4.10
C GLY A 182 3.28 18.98 -3.72
N ALA A 183 3.03 18.42 -2.52
CA ALA A 183 1.69 18.27 -1.98
C ALA A 183 0.95 19.63 -1.96
N ASN A 184 -0.27 19.65 -2.51
CA ASN A 184 -1.08 20.86 -2.62
C ASN A 184 -2.47 20.65 -2.00
N PRO A 185 -2.75 21.23 -0.82
CA PRO A 185 -4.03 21.11 -0.13
C PRO A 185 -5.24 21.65 -0.90
N ASP A 186 -5.05 22.54 -1.88
CA ASP A 186 -6.14 23.06 -2.73
C ASP A 186 -6.69 22.02 -3.69
N LYS A 187 -5.93 20.93 -3.93
CA LYS A 187 -6.37 19.79 -4.75
C LYS A 187 -7.12 18.73 -3.93
N VAL A 188 -7.16 18.88 -2.60
CA VAL A 188 -7.88 17.98 -1.71
C VAL A 188 -9.28 18.53 -1.45
N SER A 189 -10.32 17.77 -1.82
CA SER A 189 -11.70 18.21 -1.67
C SER A 189 -12.07 18.48 -0.21
N SER A 190 -13.00 19.42 0.01
CA SER A 190 -13.53 19.70 1.35
C SER A 190 -14.16 18.47 2.00
N LYS A 191 -14.77 17.57 1.20
CA LYS A 191 -15.31 16.29 1.68
C LYS A 191 -14.20 15.39 2.24
N ALA A 192 -13.07 15.29 1.54
CA ALA A 192 -11.92 14.50 2.00
C ALA A 192 -11.31 15.09 3.27
N LYS A 193 -11.11 16.42 3.32
CA LYS A 193 -10.62 17.11 4.53
C LYS A 193 -11.55 16.87 5.73
N LYS A 194 -12.86 17.10 5.57
CA LYS A 194 -13.86 16.88 6.63
C LYS A 194 -13.88 15.43 7.13
N ARG A 195 -13.66 14.45 6.24
CA ARG A 195 -13.53 13.04 6.62
C ARG A 195 -12.24 12.77 7.41
N GLY A 196 -11.11 13.34 6.99
CA GLY A 196 -9.80 13.09 7.59
C GLY A 196 -9.53 13.80 8.92
N ILE A 197 -10.04 15.03 9.11
CA ILE A 197 -9.83 15.83 10.34
C ILE A 197 -10.09 15.03 11.63
N PRO A 198 -11.25 14.36 11.81
CA PRO A 198 -11.50 13.62 13.04
C PRO A 198 -10.68 12.32 13.15
N GLN A 199 -10.04 11.86 12.07
CA GLN A 199 -9.37 10.56 12.00
C GLN A 199 -7.85 10.65 12.14
N LEU A 200 -7.26 11.85 12.22
CA LEU A 200 -5.82 12.00 12.42
C LEU A 200 -5.37 11.37 13.75
N GLY A 201 -4.42 10.43 13.68
CA GLY A 201 -3.92 9.69 14.84
C GLY A 201 -4.82 8.52 15.27
N THR A 202 -5.47 7.84 14.33
CA THR A 202 -6.18 6.57 14.54
C THR A 202 -5.65 5.49 13.59
N LEU A 203 -5.83 4.22 13.93
CA LEU A 203 -5.46 3.09 13.07
C LEU A 203 -6.45 2.89 11.91
N GLY A 204 -7.73 3.19 12.14
CA GLY A 204 -8.80 2.85 11.20
C GLY A 204 -9.32 1.42 11.40
N SER A 205 -9.68 0.75 10.29
CA SER A 205 -10.33 -0.57 10.28
C SER A 205 -9.88 -1.38 9.05
N GLY A 206 -10.38 -2.60 8.88
CA GLY A 206 -9.95 -3.47 7.79
C GLY A 206 -8.65 -4.17 8.15
N ASN A 207 -7.66 -4.15 7.26
CA ASN A 207 -6.36 -4.79 7.49
C ASN A 207 -5.37 -3.89 8.25
N HIS A 208 -5.86 -2.88 8.99
CA HIS A 208 -5.04 -1.96 9.77
C HIS A 208 -4.97 -2.44 11.20
N PHE A 209 -3.76 -2.68 11.70
CA PHE A 209 -3.52 -3.16 13.05
C PHE A 209 -2.23 -2.56 13.62
N LEU A 210 -2.06 -2.77 14.92
CA LEU A 210 -0.81 -2.59 15.62
C LEU A 210 -0.54 -3.89 16.36
N GLU A 211 0.66 -4.41 16.20
CA GLU A 211 1.09 -5.65 16.79
C GLU A 211 2.39 -5.47 17.57
N VAL A 212 2.60 -6.36 18.54
CA VAL A 212 3.83 -6.50 19.30
C VAL A 212 4.40 -7.84 18.93
N GLU A 213 5.51 -7.83 18.20
CA GLU A 213 6.10 -9.03 17.61
C GLU A 213 7.43 -9.40 18.26
N VAL A 214 7.85 -10.63 18.03
CA VAL A 214 9.16 -11.18 18.40
C VAL A 214 9.85 -11.57 17.10
N VAL A 215 11.15 -11.29 16.99
CA VAL A 215 11.97 -11.74 15.87
C VAL A 215 12.38 -13.19 16.15
N ASP A 216 11.86 -14.15 15.37
CA ASP A 216 12.04 -15.61 15.55
C ASP A 216 12.97 -16.29 14.51
#